data_AF-A0A524HI21-F1
#
_entry.id   AF-A0A524HI21-F1
#
_cell.length_a   1.000
_cell.length_b   1.000
_cell.length_c   1.000
_cell.angle_alpha   90.00
_cell.angle_beta   90.00
_cell.angle_gamma   90.00
#
_symmetry.space_group_name_H-M   'P 1'
#
loop_
_entity.id
_entity.type
_entity.pdbx_description
1 polymer ?
#
loop_
_entity_poly.entity_id
_entity_poly.type
_entity_poly.pdbx_seq_one_letter_code
_entity_poly.pdbx_strand_id
1 'polypeptide(L)'
;MSKEEDKLEHDSAMAELEKLEVDIVEDKPQSNLPSKFQGKSAEEIAQSYTELESAYGKRNNEYGQLKRMADELMELKKTPPVAKKPLDVDSLLDNPSTAINDAIDSNPRLSRIEQQLQQQALKEAKQAFESKHPDWNEVNNNPQFKQWVLESPTRQKMYAAADANYNYEVGDELFSTWKQLHQADSKKAGDDRKSRIQDGLRAASTETGLGTAPRQKIYRREDLINMRIMNPEKYAAIEPDVRQAYAEGRVR
;
A
#
# COMPACT_ATOMS: atom_id res chain seq x y z
N MET A 1 2.16 -84.29 10.10
CA MET A 1 2.03 -84.20 8.64
C MET A 1 1.23 -82.95 8.26
N SER A 2 1.55 -81.80 8.87
CA SER A 2 0.75 -80.56 8.80
C SER A 2 1.48 -79.45 8.04
N LYS A 3 2.12 -79.79 6.92
CA LYS A 3 2.83 -78.79 6.09
C LYS A 3 2.59 -78.92 4.59
N GLU A 4 1.75 -79.87 4.18
CA GLU A 4 1.38 -80.09 2.77
C GLU A 4 -0.06 -79.64 2.45
N GLU A 5 -0.98 -79.65 3.43
CA GLU A 5 -2.38 -79.26 3.22
C GLU A 5 -2.58 -77.73 3.21
N ASP A 6 -1.74 -76.99 3.94
CA ASP A 6 -1.79 -75.50 4.01
C ASP A 6 -1.13 -74.83 2.79
N LYS A 7 -0.52 -75.62 1.89
CA LYS A 7 0.02 -75.14 0.61
C LYS A 7 -0.98 -75.24 -0.53
N LEU A 8 -2.00 -76.09 -0.42
CA LEU A 8 -3.01 -76.29 -1.47
C LEU A 8 -4.19 -75.33 -1.36
N GLU A 9 -4.50 -74.82 -0.16
CA GLU A 9 -5.53 -73.77 0.00
C GLU A 9 -5.00 -72.37 -0.38
N HIS A 10 -3.68 -72.13 -0.29
CA HIS A 10 -3.08 -70.87 -0.73
C HIS A 10 -2.96 -70.74 -2.26
N ASP A 11 -2.79 -71.86 -2.98
CA ASP A 11 -2.79 -71.89 -4.45
C ASP A 11 -4.21 -71.76 -5.03
N SER A 12 -5.24 -72.25 -4.34
CA SER A 12 -6.64 -72.10 -4.75
C SER A 12 -7.19 -70.69 -4.52
N ALA A 13 -6.64 -69.93 -3.55
CA ALA A 13 -7.02 -68.53 -3.32
C ALA A 13 -6.26 -67.54 -4.23
N MET A 14 -5.09 -67.91 -4.75
CA MET A 14 -4.38 -67.12 -5.77
C MET A 14 -4.89 -67.35 -7.19
N ALA A 15 -5.51 -68.50 -7.49
CA ALA A 15 -6.10 -68.78 -8.81
C ALA A 15 -7.45 -68.06 -9.08
N GLU A 16 -8.10 -67.50 -8.05
CA GLU A 16 -9.37 -66.76 -8.20
C GLU A 16 -9.20 -65.23 -8.18
N LEU A 17 -7.99 -64.73 -7.94
CA LEU A 17 -7.63 -63.31 -8.12
C LEU A 17 -6.99 -63.00 -9.49
N GLU A 18 -6.71 -64.01 -10.31
CA GLU A 18 -6.09 -63.89 -11.64
C GLU A 18 -7.12 -63.93 -12.80
N LYS A 19 -8.40 -63.66 -12.52
CA LYS A 19 -9.45 -63.64 -13.55
C LYS A 19 -10.41 -62.45 -13.50
N LEU A 20 -9.88 -61.29 -13.15
CA LEU A 20 -10.48 -59.99 -13.41
C LEU A 20 -9.59 -59.20 -14.38
N GLU A 21 -9.37 -59.75 -15.57
CA GLU A 21 -9.20 -58.93 -16.77
C GLU A 21 -10.52 -58.19 -17.01
N VAL A 22 -10.71 -57.10 -16.26
CA VAL A 22 -11.56 -56.02 -16.74
C VAL A 22 -10.77 -55.40 -17.87
N ASP A 23 -11.17 -55.77 -19.07
CA ASP A 23 -10.85 -55.10 -20.32
C ASP A 23 -11.14 -53.60 -20.11
N ILE A 24 -10.12 -52.84 -19.68
CA ILE A 24 -10.16 -51.40 -19.76
C ILE A 24 -9.98 -51.12 -21.24
N VAL A 25 -11.09 -51.21 -21.97
CA VAL A 25 -11.24 -50.56 -23.26
C VAL A 25 -10.74 -49.14 -23.02
N GLU A 26 -9.56 -48.85 -23.56
CA GLU A 26 -9.05 -47.50 -23.72
C GLU A 26 -10.04 -46.84 -24.66
N ASP A 27 -11.15 -46.37 -24.09
CA ASP A 27 -12.08 -45.46 -24.72
C ASP A 27 -11.26 -44.18 -24.89
N LYS A 28 -10.46 -44.14 -25.97
CA LYS A 28 -9.85 -42.91 -26.44
C LYS A 28 -11.02 -41.94 -26.50
N PRO A 29 -11.10 -40.93 -25.62
CA PRO A 29 -12.10 -39.91 -25.82
C PRO A 29 -11.79 -39.37 -27.21
N GLN A 30 -12.68 -39.61 -28.17
CA GLN A 30 -12.56 -39.00 -29.47
C GLN A 30 -12.30 -37.53 -29.18
N SER A 31 -11.12 -37.08 -29.60
CA SER A 31 -10.60 -35.75 -29.34
C SER A 31 -11.50 -34.75 -30.06
N ASN A 32 -12.66 -34.48 -29.47
CA ASN A 32 -13.53 -33.36 -29.77
C ASN A 32 -12.98 -32.09 -29.13
N LEU A 33 -11.69 -32.10 -28.78
CA LEU A 33 -10.99 -30.89 -28.40
C LEU A 33 -10.76 -30.08 -29.68
N PRO A 34 -11.18 -28.80 -29.72
CA PRO A 34 -10.98 -27.94 -30.88
C PRO A 34 -9.53 -28.00 -31.36
N SER A 35 -9.31 -27.90 -32.68
CA SER A 35 -7.99 -28.04 -33.30
C SER A 35 -6.88 -27.17 -32.67
N LYS A 36 -7.26 -26.05 -32.04
CA LYS A 36 -6.35 -25.11 -31.35
C LYS A 36 -5.82 -25.59 -29.99
N PHE A 37 -6.43 -26.62 -29.41
CA PHE A 37 -6.09 -27.17 -28.11
C PHE A 37 -5.50 -28.59 -28.20
N GLN A 38 -5.48 -29.18 -29.40
CA GLN A 38 -4.88 -30.49 -29.63
C GLN A 38 -3.36 -30.43 -29.39
N GLY A 39 -2.83 -31.32 -28.55
CA GLY A 39 -1.41 -31.39 -28.20
C GLY A 39 -0.93 -30.40 -27.12
N LYS A 40 -1.81 -29.54 -26.59
CA LYS A 40 -1.51 -28.66 -25.45
C LYS A 40 -1.74 -29.37 -24.12
N SER A 41 -0.94 -29.03 -23.11
CA SER A 41 -1.14 -29.55 -21.76
C SER A 41 -2.42 -28.96 -21.15
N ALA A 42 -3.02 -29.65 -20.18
CA ALA A 42 -4.20 -29.16 -19.47
C ALA A 42 -3.96 -27.79 -18.79
N GLU A 43 -2.73 -27.56 -18.33
CA GLU A 43 -2.31 -26.29 -17.73
C GLU A 43 -2.25 -25.16 -18.77
N GLU A 44 -1.72 -25.41 -19.97
CA GLU A 44 -1.66 -24.43 -21.05
C GLU A 44 -3.06 -24.06 -21.56
N ILE A 45 -3.99 -25.02 -21.57
CA ILE A 45 -5.40 -24.78 -21.91
C ILE A 45 -6.05 -23.90 -20.84
N ALA A 46 -5.84 -24.20 -19.56
CA ALA A 46 -6.37 -23.39 -18.46
C ALA A 46 -5.82 -21.96 -18.48
N GLN A 47 -4.51 -21.78 -18.68
CA GLN A 47 -3.88 -20.47 -18.82
C GLN A 47 -4.50 -19.68 -19.99
N SER A 48 -4.64 -20.32 -21.16
CA SER A 48 -5.26 -19.67 -22.32
C SER A 48 -6.72 -19.24 -22.07
N TYR A 49 -7.48 -20.00 -21.28
CA TYR A 49 -8.84 -19.65 -20.88
C TYR A 49 -8.84 -18.43 -19.95
N THR A 50 -7.96 -18.39 -18.95
CA THR A 50 -7.85 -17.24 -18.03
C THR A 50 -7.41 -15.96 -18.76
N GLU A 51 -6.51 -16.07 -19.73
CA GLU A 51 -6.10 -14.95 -20.58
C GLU A 51 -7.26 -14.46 -21.46
N LEU A 52 -8.04 -15.39 -22.03
CA LEU A 52 -9.24 -15.05 -22.79
C LEU A 52 -10.30 -14.39 -21.93
N GLU A 53 -10.56 -14.87 -20.72
CA GLU A 53 -11.51 -14.28 -19.79
C GLU A 53 -11.08 -12.85 -19.39
N SER A 54 -9.79 -12.66 -19.08
CA SER A 54 -9.22 -11.33 -18.82
C SER A 54 -9.33 -10.39 -20.03
N ALA A 55 -9.00 -10.88 -21.22
CA ALA A 55 -9.13 -10.11 -22.46
C ALA A 55 -10.58 -9.77 -22.78
N TYR A 56 -11.51 -10.69 -22.50
CA TYR A 56 -12.94 -10.49 -22.71
C TYR A 56 -13.51 -9.47 -21.71
N GLY A 57 -13.08 -9.52 -20.44
CA GLY A 57 -13.42 -8.50 -19.45
C GLY A 57 -12.95 -7.10 -19.86
N LYS A 58 -11.70 -6.98 -20.35
CA LYS A 58 -11.18 -5.72 -20.90
C LYS A 58 -12.01 -5.21 -22.08
N ARG A 59 -12.30 -6.08 -23.06
CA ARG A 59 -13.14 -5.74 -24.22
C ARG A 59 -14.55 -5.35 -23.81
N ASN A 60 -15.17 -6.03 -22.84
CA ASN A 60 -16.49 -5.65 -22.35
C ASN A 60 -16.49 -4.26 -21.68
N ASN A 61 -15.42 -3.93 -20.95
CA ASN A 61 -15.25 -2.59 -20.39
C ASN A 61 -15.07 -1.53 -21.50
N GLU A 62 -14.36 -1.85 -22.57
CA GLU A 62 -14.22 -0.98 -23.76
C GLU A 62 -15.56 -0.81 -24.48
N TYR A 63 -16.31 -1.89 -24.72
CA TYR A 63 -17.64 -1.83 -25.33
C TYR A 63 -18.64 -1.06 -24.46
N GLY A 64 -18.56 -1.18 -23.14
CA GLY A 64 -19.37 -0.38 -22.21
C GLY A 64 -19.05 1.11 -22.30
N GLN A 65 -17.77 1.46 -22.41
CA GLN A 65 -17.34 2.85 -22.64
C GLN A 65 -17.80 3.36 -24.00
N LEU A 66 -17.66 2.56 -25.06
CA LEU A 66 -18.10 2.93 -26.40
C LEU A 66 -19.61 3.14 -26.46
N LYS A 67 -20.39 2.29 -25.77
CA LYS A 67 -21.83 2.47 -25.63
C LYS A 67 -22.17 3.77 -24.90
N ARG A 68 -21.52 4.08 -23.78
CA ARG A 68 -21.72 5.36 -23.07
C ARG A 68 -21.39 6.56 -23.96
N MET A 69 -20.28 6.51 -24.70
CA MET A 69 -19.92 7.58 -25.64
C MET A 69 -20.94 7.71 -26.78
N ALA A 70 -21.44 6.59 -27.31
CA ALA A 70 -22.48 6.61 -28.33
C ALA A 70 -23.81 7.15 -27.79
N ASP A 71 -24.20 6.76 -26.57
CA ASP A 71 -25.38 7.25 -25.87
C ASP A 71 -25.25 8.76 -25.59
N GLU A 72 -24.08 9.23 -25.13
CA GLU A 72 -23.77 10.66 -24.93
C GLU A 72 -23.85 11.44 -26.25
N LEU A 73 -23.32 10.89 -27.34
CA LEU A 73 -23.37 11.51 -28.67
C LEU A 73 -24.82 11.52 -29.21
N MET A 74 -25.60 10.48 -28.92
CA MET A 74 -27.02 10.40 -29.25
C MET A 74 -27.85 11.42 -28.44
N GLU A 75 -27.53 11.61 -27.16
CA GLU A 75 -28.09 12.67 -26.31
C GLU A 75 -27.74 14.06 -26.87
N LEU A 76 -26.49 14.27 -27.28
CA LEU A 76 -26.04 15.51 -27.93
C LEU A 76 -26.75 15.78 -29.26
N LYS A 77 -27.18 14.74 -29.97
CA LYS A 77 -28.00 14.85 -31.20
C LYS A 77 -29.49 15.03 -30.91
N LYS A 78 -29.98 14.51 -29.79
CA LYS A 78 -31.38 14.66 -29.33
C LYS A 78 -31.63 15.99 -28.65
N THR A 79 -30.60 16.65 -28.12
CA THR A 79 -30.74 18.06 -27.75
C THR A 79 -31.11 18.83 -29.02
N PRO A 80 -32.28 19.49 -29.08
CA PRO A 80 -32.63 20.32 -30.23
C PRO A 80 -31.48 21.30 -30.50
N PRO A 81 -31.24 21.73 -31.76
CA PRO A 81 -30.30 22.82 -32.00
C PRO A 81 -30.69 23.93 -31.05
N VAL A 82 -29.78 24.24 -30.11
CA VAL A 82 -30.08 25.18 -29.04
C VAL A 82 -30.67 26.40 -29.71
N ALA A 83 -31.93 26.68 -29.39
CA ALA A 83 -32.61 27.86 -29.85
C ALA A 83 -31.76 29.01 -29.35
N LYS A 84 -30.89 29.54 -30.24
CA LYS A 84 -30.26 30.83 -30.03
C LYS A 84 -31.45 31.73 -29.77
N LYS A 85 -31.60 32.22 -28.54
CA LYS A 85 -32.59 33.23 -28.25
C LYS A 85 -32.33 34.31 -29.31
N PRO A 86 -33.26 34.59 -30.22
CA PRO A 86 -33.03 35.62 -31.21
C PRO A 86 -32.68 36.88 -30.43
N LEU A 87 -31.56 37.49 -30.79
CA LEU A 87 -31.09 38.71 -30.14
C LEU A 87 -32.20 39.74 -30.31
N ASP A 88 -32.78 40.19 -29.20
CA ASP A 88 -33.86 41.15 -29.26
C ASP A 88 -33.30 42.47 -29.79
N VAL A 89 -33.78 42.87 -30.96
CA VAL A 89 -33.19 43.96 -31.74
C VAL A 89 -33.33 45.29 -31.00
N ASP A 90 -34.40 45.43 -30.20
CA ASP A 90 -34.64 46.60 -29.35
C ASP A 90 -33.62 46.69 -28.20
N SER A 91 -33.29 45.56 -27.56
CA SER A 91 -32.29 45.49 -26.48
C SER A 91 -30.87 45.80 -26.97
N LEU A 92 -30.57 45.45 -28.22
CA LEU A 92 -29.32 45.79 -28.90
C LEU A 92 -29.19 47.29 -29.20
N LEU A 93 -30.30 47.96 -29.50
CA LEU A 93 -30.33 49.42 -29.75
C LEU A 93 -30.28 50.22 -28.44
N ASP A 94 -31.01 49.77 -27.42
CA ASP A 94 -31.11 50.48 -26.14
C ASP A 94 -29.86 50.30 -25.27
N ASN A 95 -29.34 49.07 -25.17
CA ASN A 95 -28.15 48.76 -24.38
C ASN A 95 -27.32 47.62 -25.02
N PRO A 96 -26.48 47.93 -26.03
CA PRO A 96 -25.76 46.93 -26.82
C PRO A 96 -24.82 46.05 -25.98
N SER A 97 -24.22 46.60 -24.92
CA SER A 97 -23.30 45.88 -24.04
C SER A 97 -24.00 44.75 -23.27
N THR A 98 -25.18 44.98 -22.70
CA THR A 98 -25.96 43.96 -21.98
C THR A 98 -26.49 42.89 -22.93
N ALA A 99 -27.01 43.27 -24.10
CA ALA A 99 -27.51 42.32 -25.08
C ALA A 99 -26.40 41.38 -25.61
N ILE A 100 -25.18 41.90 -25.77
CA ILE A 100 -24.01 41.10 -26.16
C ILE A 100 -23.59 40.16 -25.03
N ASN A 101 -23.52 40.62 -23.78
CA ASN A 101 -23.16 39.77 -22.63
C ASN A 101 -24.17 38.63 -22.43
N ASP A 102 -25.47 38.91 -22.48
CA ASP A 102 -26.52 37.89 -22.35
C ASP A 102 -26.44 36.82 -23.46
N ALA A 103 -26.05 37.22 -24.68
CA ALA A 103 -25.86 36.29 -25.79
C ALA A 103 -24.58 35.45 -25.67
N ILE A 104 -23.55 35.99 -25.01
CA ILE A 104 -22.31 35.27 -24.67
C ILE A 104 -22.61 34.26 -23.55
N ASP A 105 -23.24 34.68 -22.47
CA ASP A 105 -23.55 33.84 -21.30
C ASP A 105 -24.54 32.71 -21.64
N SER A 106 -25.51 32.98 -22.52
CA SER A 106 -26.45 31.96 -23.00
C SER A 106 -25.87 31.01 -24.05
N ASN A 107 -24.60 31.20 -24.47
CA ASN A 107 -24.00 30.36 -25.50
C ASN A 107 -23.63 28.98 -24.95
N PRO A 108 -24.25 27.89 -25.46
CA PRO A 108 -23.99 26.53 -24.98
C PRO A 108 -22.54 26.08 -25.17
N ARG A 109 -21.83 26.63 -26.16
CA ARG A 109 -20.41 26.31 -26.38
C ARG A 109 -19.55 26.88 -25.26
N LEU A 110 -19.83 28.11 -24.82
CA LEU A 110 -19.09 28.74 -23.74
C LEU A 110 -19.38 28.05 -22.42
N SER A 111 -20.65 27.75 -22.12
CA SER A 111 -21.02 26.97 -20.93
C SER A 111 -20.34 25.59 -20.90
N ARG A 112 -20.24 24.88 -22.04
CA ARG A 112 -19.50 23.60 -22.12
C ARG A 112 -18.01 23.78 -21.87
N ILE A 113 -17.38 24.83 -22.40
CA ILE A 113 -15.96 25.12 -22.19
C ILE A 113 -15.71 25.47 -20.71
N GLU A 114 -16.57 26.25 -20.08
CA GLU A 114 -16.49 26.56 -18.64
C GLU A 114 -16.60 25.30 -17.79
N GLN A 115 -17.57 24.43 -18.09
CA GLN A 115 -17.70 23.14 -17.40
C GLN A 115 -16.46 22.27 -17.60
N GLN A 116 -15.90 22.21 -18.81
CA GLN A 116 -14.66 21.49 -19.07
C GLN A 116 -13.49 22.07 -18.29
N LEU A 117 -13.36 23.39 -18.23
CA LEU A 117 -12.31 24.06 -17.49
C LEU A 117 -12.43 23.81 -15.99
N GLN A 118 -13.65 23.85 -15.44
CA GLN A 118 -13.92 23.51 -14.04
C GLN A 118 -13.56 22.05 -13.75
N GLN A 119 -13.96 21.11 -14.60
CA GLN A 119 -13.60 19.70 -14.45
C GLN A 119 -12.09 19.47 -14.56
N GLN A 120 -11.41 20.17 -15.45
CA GLN A 120 -9.96 20.10 -15.60
C GLN A 120 -9.27 20.63 -14.35
N ALA A 121 -9.67 21.80 -13.85
CA ALA A 121 -9.14 22.38 -12.62
C ALA A 121 -9.31 21.43 -11.42
N LEU A 122 -10.47 20.78 -11.29
CA LEU A 122 -10.71 19.76 -10.26
C LEU A 122 -9.77 18.55 -10.39
N LYS A 123 -9.54 18.06 -11.61
CA LYS A 123 -8.61 16.94 -11.86
C LYS A 123 -7.18 17.32 -11.51
N GLU A 124 -6.73 18.51 -11.91
CA GLU A 124 -5.39 19.02 -11.62
C GLU A 124 -5.19 19.19 -10.10
N ALA A 125 -6.18 19.78 -9.41
CA ALA A 125 -6.15 19.94 -7.95
C ALA A 125 -6.12 18.58 -7.24
N LYS A 126 -6.90 17.60 -7.70
CA LYS A 126 -6.87 16.24 -7.19
C LYS A 126 -5.49 15.59 -7.37
N GLN A 127 -4.91 15.68 -8.56
CA GLN A 127 -3.59 15.11 -8.87
C GLN A 127 -2.49 15.75 -8.01
N ALA A 128 -2.54 17.07 -7.83
CA ALA A 128 -1.62 17.79 -6.95
C ALA A 128 -1.74 17.32 -5.49
N PHE A 129 -2.96 17.14 -4.98
CA PHE A 129 -3.21 16.60 -3.65
C PHE A 129 -2.68 15.16 -3.50
N GLU A 130 -2.99 14.26 -4.43
CA GLU A 130 -2.52 12.87 -4.41
C GLU A 130 -0.98 12.78 -4.48
N SER A 131 -0.34 13.69 -5.22
CA SER A 131 1.12 13.77 -5.32
C SER A 131 1.77 14.22 -4.00
N LYS A 132 1.17 15.19 -3.31
CA LYS A 132 1.65 15.67 -1.99
C LYS A 132 1.35 14.69 -0.87
N HIS A 133 0.28 13.93 -0.99
CA HIS A 133 -0.22 13.03 0.05
C HIS A 133 -0.53 11.64 -0.53
N PRO A 134 0.45 10.84 -0.95
CA PRO A 134 0.20 9.52 -1.53
C PRO A 134 -0.49 8.55 -0.55
N ASP A 135 -0.28 8.76 0.74
CA ASP A 135 -0.86 8.05 1.89
C ASP A 135 -2.24 8.58 2.31
N TRP A 136 -2.86 9.49 1.54
CA TRP A 136 -4.13 10.13 1.93
C TRP A 136 -5.24 9.12 2.25
N ASN A 137 -5.32 8.00 1.51
CA ASN A 137 -6.30 6.94 1.76
C ASN A 137 -6.10 6.28 3.13
N GLU A 138 -4.85 6.03 3.53
CA GLU A 138 -4.54 5.42 4.81
C GLU A 138 -4.85 6.38 5.96
N VAL A 139 -4.46 7.64 5.81
CA VAL A 139 -4.72 8.70 6.81
C VAL A 139 -6.23 8.94 6.96
N ASN A 140 -6.99 9.00 5.85
CA ASN A 140 -8.44 9.20 5.91
C ASN A 140 -9.16 8.03 6.62
N ASN A 141 -8.63 6.81 6.51
CA ASN A 141 -9.17 5.64 7.19
C ASN A 141 -8.69 5.48 8.64
N ASN A 142 -7.64 6.20 9.05
CA ASN A 142 -7.10 6.14 10.38
C ASN A 142 -8.10 6.70 11.43
N PRO A 143 -8.48 5.91 12.45
CA PRO A 143 -9.37 6.37 13.52
C PRO A 143 -8.84 7.60 14.28
N GLN A 144 -7.51 7.71 14.47
CA GLN A 144 -6.90 8.83 15.16
C GLN A 144 -7.05 10.14 14.37
N PHE A 145 -6.93 10.08 13.03
CA PHE A 145 -7.17 11.24 12.18
C PHE A 145 -8.61 11.72 12.30
N LYS A 146 -9.58 10.79 12.25
CA LYS A 146 -11.01 11.13 12.41
C LYS A 146 -11.28 11.77 13.77
N GLN A 147 -10.74 11.22 14.84
CA GLN A 147 -10.88 11.80 16.18
C GLN A 147 -10.26 13.19 16.25
N TRP A 148 -9.05 13.36 15.72
CA TRP A 148 -8.39 14.66 15.64
C TRP A 148 -9.22 15.68 14.84
N VAL A 149 -9.83 15.30 13.72
CA VAL A 149 -10.74 16.21 12.99
C VAL A 149 -11.94 16.61 13.86
N LEU A 150 -12.53 15.66 14.60
CA LEU A 150 -13.69 15.89 15.45
C LEU A 150 -13.40 16.80 16.66
N GLU A 151 -12.17 16.85 17.17
CA GLU A 151 -11.79 17.69 18.31
C GLU A 151 -11.90 19.21 18.06
N SER A 152 -11.91 19.65 16.79
CA SER A 152 -11.95 21.07 16.45
C SER A 152 -13.08 21.38 15.45
N PRO A 153 -14.01 22.30 15.77
CA PRO A 153 -15.05 22.73 14.83
C PRO A 153 -14.48 23.28 13.52
N THR A 154 -13.30 23.89 13.54
CA THR A 154 -12.62 24.40 12.34
C THR A 154 -12.17 23.25 11.45
N ARG A 155 -11.55 22.20 12.03
CA ARG A 155 -11.11 21.01 11.29
C ARG A 155 -12.29 20.26 10.68
N GLN A 156 -13.41 20.15 11.41
CA GLN A 156 -14.65 19.57 10.87
C GLN A 156 -15.16 20.34 9.64
N LYS A 157 -15.17 21.67 9.68
CA LYS A 157 -15.56 22.50 8.52
C LYS A 157 -14.60 22.33 7.35
N MET A 158 -13.29 22.27 7.60
CA MET A 158 -12.29 22.03 6.56
C MET A 158 -12.47 20.65 5.91
N TYR A 159 -12.71 19.62 6.73
CA TYR A 159 -12.98 18.27 6.26
C TYR A 159 -14.25 18.21 5.41
N ALA A 160 -15.35 18.82 5.88
CA ALA A 160 -16.60 18.91 5.13
C ALA A 160 -16.43 19.69 3.80
N ALA A 161 -15.65 20.76 3.80
CA ALA A 161 -15.36 21.51 2.57
C ALA A 161 -14.52 20.71 1.57
N ALA A 162 -13.56 19.93 2.06
CA ALA A 162 -12.74 19.06 1.21
C ALA A 162 -13.58 17.90 0.62
N ASP A 163 -14.46 17.30 1.41
CA ASP A 163 -15.28 16.15 1.00
C ASP A 163 -16.48 16.55 0.12
N ALA A 164 -17.25 17.57 0.53
CA ALA A 164 -18.49 17.94 -0.16
C ALA A 164 -18.27 18.85 -1.38
N ASN A 165 -17.31 19.77 -1.31
CA ASN A 165 -17.07 20.76 -2.36
C ASN A 165 -15.85 20.42 -3.23
N TYR A 166 -15.24 19.24 -3.04
CA TYR A 166 -14.01 18.84 -3.72
C TYR A 166 -12.90 19.88 -3.59
N ASN A 167 -12.84 20.58 -2.46
CA ASN A 167 -11.83 21.59 -2.21
C ASN A 167 -10.53 20.91 -1.72
N TYR A 168 -9.74 20.43 -2.68
CA TYR A 168 -8.48 19.74 -2.42
C TYR A 168 -7.40 20.62 -1.79
N GLU A 169 -7.46 21.95 -1.96
CA GLU A 169 -6.55 22.89 -1.31
C GLU A 169 -6.78 22.93 0.21
N VAL A 170 -8.03 22.99 0.64
CA VAL A 170 -8.39 22.88 2.07
C VAL A 170 -8.03 21.51 2.62
N GLY A 171 -8.20 20.45 1.82
CA GLY A 171 -7.76 19.10 2.15
C GLY A 171 -6.24 19.02 2.36
N ASP A 172 -5.45 19.62 1.48
CA ASP A 172 -3.98 19.66 1.56
C ASP A 172 -3.51 20.30 2.86
N GLU A 173 -4.09 21.44 3.25
CA GLU A 173 -3.78 22.10 4.52
C GLU A 173 -4.13 21.23 5.73
N LEU A 174 -5.29 20.58 5.70
CA LEU A 174 -5.74 19.70 6.79
C LEU A 174 -4.81 18.50 6.98
N PHE A 175 -4.47 17.81 5.88
CA PHE A 175 -3.59 16.65 5.91
C PHE A 175 -2.15 17.03 6.24
N SER A 176 -1.65 18.13 5.68
CA SER A 176 -0.32 18.67 6.00
C SER A 176 -0.20 19.02 7.48
N THR A 177 -1.20 19.68 8.05
CA THR A 177 -1.23 20.03 9.48
C THR A 177 -1.21 18.78 10.37
N TRP A 178 -2.02 17.77 10.04
CA TRP A 178 -2.04 16.51 10.78
C TRP A 178 -0.67 15.81 10.76
N LYS A 179 -0.06 15.71 9.56
CA LYS A 179 1.26 15.08 9.40
C LYS A 179 2.33 15.85 10.16
N GLN A 180 2.31 17.18 10.11
CA GLN A 180 3.26 18.02 10.84
C GLN A 180 3.16 17.78 12.35
N LEU A 181 1.94 17.71 12.91
CA LEU A 181 1.74 17.47 14.33
C LEU A 181 2.26 16.09 14.76
N HIS A 182 1.89 15.03 14.03
CA HIS A 182 2.29 13.66 14.38
C HIS A 182 3.78 13.37 14.09
N GLN A 183 4.37 13.98 13.07
CA GLN A 183 5.82 13.92 12.89
C GLN A 183 6.57 14.71 13.96
N ALA A 184 6.01 15.84 14.44
CA ALA A 184 6.60 16.57 15.56
C ALA A 184 6.55 15.76 16.85
N ASP A 185 5.47 15.02 17.11
CA ASP A 185 5.33 14.18 18.30
C ASP A 185 6.35 13.04 18.32
N SER A 186 6.59 12.37 17.19
CA SER A 186 7.61 11.32 17.08
C SER A 186 9.03 11.86 17.27
N LYS A 187 9.34 13.04 16.74
CA LYS A 187 10.63 13.72 16.96
C LYS A 187 10.81 14.18 18.41
N LYS A 188 9.79 14.79 19.01
CA LYS A 188 9.80 15.22 20.42
C LYS A 188 9.98 14.03 21.38
N ALA A 189 9.28 12.92 21.15
CA ALA A 189 9.45 11.72 21.95
C ALA A 189 10.88 11.14 21.87
N GLY A 190 11.54 11.28 20.71
CA GLY A 190 12.93 10.91 20.51
C GLY A 190 13.92 11.82 21.26
N ASP A 191 13.69 13.14 21.22
CA ASP A 191 14.54 14.12 21.89
C ASP A 191 14.36 14.11 23.42
N ASP A 192 13.14 13.91 23.91
CA ASP A 192 12.86 13.68 25.34
C ASP A 192 13.53 12.40 25.85
N ARG A 193 13.59 11.36 25.03
CA ARG A 193 14.32 10.13 25.38
C ARG A 193 15.82 10.40 25.45
N LYS A 194 16.39 11.13 24.48
CA LYS A 194 17.82 11.47 24.48
C LYS A 194 18.20 12.38 25.64
N SER A 195 17.40 13.39 25.95
CA SER A 195 17.63 14.30 27.09
C SER A 195 17.57 13.54 28.41
N ARG A 196 16.57 12.68 28.63
CA ARG A 196 16.51 11.80 29.81
C ARG A 196 17.71 10.87 29.94
N ILE A 197 18.20 10.31 28.83
CA ILE A 197 19.42 9.49 28.84
C ILE A 197 20.65 10.35 29.19
N GLN A 198 20.77 11.56 28.64
CA GLN A 198 21.88 12.47 28.95
C GLN A 198 21.83 12.95 30.40
N ASP A 199 20.67 13.30 30.91
CA ASP A 199 20.47 13.72 32.30
C ASP A 199 20.72 12.56 33.27
N GLY A 200 20.30 11.34 32.91
CA GLY A 200 20.65 10.11 33.64
C GLY A 200 22.15 9.84 33.64
N LEU A 201 22.84 10.04 32.52
CA LEU A 201 24.31 9.93 32.45
C LEU A 201 25.01 11.00 33.29
N ARG A 202 24.52 12.25 33.27
CA ARG A 202 25.05 13.35 34.07
C ARG A 202 24.83 13.12 35.55
N ALA A 203 23.63 12.70 35.95
CA ALA A 203 23.29 12.36 37.34
C ALA A 203 24.19 11.22 37.86
N ALA A 204 24.37 10.16 37.07
CA ALA A 204 25.28 9.07 37.37
C ALA A 204 26.75 9.53 37.45
N SER A 205 27.14 10.52 36.65
CA SER A 205 28.49 11.12 36.68
C SER A 205 28.70 12.07 37.86
N THR A 206 27.66 12.70 38.39
CA THR A 206 27.74 13.61 39.53
C THR A 206 27.67 12.90 40.89
N GLU A 207 27.06 11.71 40.96
CA GLU A 207 26.98 10.94 42.21
C GLU A 207 28.29 10.20 42.55
N THR A 208 29.27 10.16 41.64
CA THR A 208 30.63 9.65 41.92
C THR A 208 31.59 10.67 42.56
N GLY A 209 31.10 11.87 42.89
CA GLY A 209 31.91 12.97 43.38
C GLY A 209 31.97 13.11 44.90
N LEU A 210 32.26 12.06 45.67
CA LEU A 210 32.73 12.23 47.06
C LEU A 210 33.68 11.08 47.49
N GLY A 211 34.98 11.35 47.37
CA GLY A 211 36.04 10.81 48.23
C GLY A 211 36.15 9.29 48.42
N THR A 212 36.64 8.56 47.42
CA THR A 212 37.52 7.39 47.68
C THR A 212 38.33 7.11 46.41
N ALA A 213 39.58 6.68 46.57
CA ALA A 213 40.50 6.37 45.48
C ALA A 213 39.82 5.57 44.34
N PRO A 214 40.20 5.79 43.06
CA PRO A 214 39.56 5.13 41.92
C PRO A 214 39.54 3.62 42.15
N ARG A 215 38.35 3.02 42.15
CA ARG A 215 38.17 1.56 42.27
C ARG A 215 38.97 0.89 41.16
N GLN A 216 40.01 0.16 41.54
CA GLN A 216 40.85 -0.60 40.61
C GLN A 216 40.00 -1.64 39.86
N LYS A 217 40.29 -1.83 38.58
CA LYS A 217 39.49 -2.69 37.71
C LYS A 217 39.57 -4.16 38.14
N ILE A 218 38.43 -4.84 38.23
CA ILE A 218 38.34 -6.28 38.49
C ILE A 218 38.25 -6.99 37.15
N TYR A 219 39.09 -8.00 36.94
CA TYR A 219 39.12 -8.79 35.71
C TYR A 219 38.47 -10.15 35.95
N ARG A 220 37.75 -10.66 34.95
CA ARG A 220 37.29 -12.05 34.96
C ARG A 220 38.28 -12.92 34.21
N ARG A 221 38.55 -14.12 34.73
CA ARG A 221 39.50 -15.05 34.12
C ARG A 221 39.10 -15.42 32.68
N GLU A 222 37.81 -15.64 32.44
CA GLU A 222 37.27 -15.92 31.10
C GLU A 222 37.56 -14.80 30.09
N ASP A 223 37.39 -13.54 30.50
CA ASP A 223 37.59 -12.38 29.64
C ASP A 223 39.07 -12.18 29.30
N LEU A 224 39.97 -12.44 30.25
CA LEU A 224 41.42 -12.39 30.01
C LEU A 224 41.88 -13.49 29.05
N ILE A 225 41.34 -14.71 29.18
CA ILE A 225 41.64 -15.82 28.28
C ILE A 225 41.11 -15.52 26.88
N ASN A 226 39.86 -15.07 26.77
CA ASN A 226 39.26 -14.69 25.50
C ASN A 226 40.02 -13.54 24.83
N MET A 227 40.47 -12.55 25.61
CA MET A 227 41.26 -11.45 25.11
C MET A 227 42.63 -11.92 24.60
N ARG A 228 43.28 -12.85 25.30
CA ARG A 228 44.55 -13.45 24.84
C ARG A 228 44.40 -14.22 23.53
N ILE A 229 43.26 -14.88 23.32
CA ILE A 229 42.98 -15.69 22.12
C ILE A 229 42.54 -14.80 20.94
N MET A 230 41.59 -13.89 21.17
CA MET A 230 40.95 -13.11 20.11
C MET A 230 41.69 -11.82 19.78
N ASN A 231 42.42 -11.23 20.74
CA ASN A 231 43.06 -9.92 20.60
C ASN A 231 44.40 -9.86 21.37
N PRO A 232 45.45 -10.56 20.91
CA PRO A 232 46.72 -10.67 21.63
C PRO A 232 47.43 -9.33 21.84
N GLU A 233 47.34 -8.38 20.90
CA GLU A 233 47.96 -7.05 21.03
C GLU A 233 47.36 -6.24 22.18
N LYS A 234 46.03 -6.32 22.37
CA LYS A 234 45.35 -5.64 23.48
C LYS A 234 45.72 -6.24 24.82
N TYR A 235 45.88 -7.56 24.88
CA TYR A 235 46.33 -8.26 26.08
C TYR A 235 47.76 -7.82 26.47
N ALA A 236 48.67 -7.71 25.50
CA ALA A 236 50.04 -7.26 25.74
C ALA A 236 50.11 -5.82 26.30
N ALA A 237 49.26 -4.92 25.80
CA ALA A 237 49.21 -3.54 26.26
C ALA A 237 48.78 -3.40 27.74
N ILE A 238 47.94 -4.31 28.24
CA ILE A 238 47.43 -4.29 29.63
C ILE A 238 48.15 -5.28 30.54
N GLU A 239 49.15 -6.01 30.03
CA GLU A 239 49.85 -7.07 30.75
C GLU A 239 50.40 -6.63 32.12
N PRO A 240 51.00 -5.43 32.29
CA PRO A 240 51.50 -4.98 33.59
C PRO A 240 50.38 -4.84 34.64
N ASP A 241 49.21 -4.33 34.24
CA ASP A 241 48.05 -4.17 35.13
C ASP A 241 47.39 -5.52 35.44
N VAL A 242 47.31 -6.41 34.45
CA VAL A 242 46.82 -7.79 34.66
C VAL A 242 47.69 -8.52 35.67
N ARG A 243 49.01 -8.36 35.59
CA ARG A 243 49.96 -8.96 36.55
C ARG A 243 49.74 -8.44 37.97
N GLN A 244 49.51 -7.13 38.11
CA GLN A 244 49.17 -6.51 39.40
C GLN A 244 47.80 -7.00 39.92
N ALA A 245 46.81 -7.16 39.03
CA ALA A 245 45.49 -7.68 39.39
C ALA A 245 45.54 -9.13 39.89
N TYR A 246 46.43 -9.97 39.34
CA TYR A 246 46.66 -11.32 39.88
C TYR A 246 47.30 -11.28 41.27
N ALA A 247 48.27 -10.39 41.50
CA ALA A 247 48.92 -10.24 42.80
C ALA A 247 47.97 -9.73 43.89
N GLU A 248 47.04 -8.85 43.53
CA GLU A 248 46.06 -8.24 44.43
C GLU A 248 44.76 -9.05 44.55
N GLY A 249 44.64 -10.22 43.91
CA GLY A 249 43.44 -11.05 43.94
C GLY A 249 42.21 -10.44 43.24
N ARG A 250 42.43 -9.49 42.33
CA ARG A 250 41.39 -8.81 41.54
C ARG A 250 40.96 -9.59 40.28
N VAL A 251 41.47 -10.80 40.09
CA VAL A 251 41.03 -11.71 39.02
C VAL A 251 40.08 -12.77 39.60
N ARG A 252 38.83 -12.77 39.14
CA ARG A 252 37.80 -13.75 39.55
C ARG A 252 37.67 -14.88 38.53
#